data_AF-A0A843VXK7-F1
#
_entry.id   AF-A0A843VXK7-F1
#
_cell.length_a   1.000
_cell.length_b   1.000
_cell.length_c   1.000
_cell.angle_alpha   90.00
_cell.angle_beta   90.00
_cell.angle_gamma   90.00
#
_symmetry.space_group_name_H-M   'P 1'
#
loop_
_entity.id
_entity.type
_entity.pdbx_description
1 polymer ?
#
loop_
_entity_poly.entity_id
_entity_poly.type
_entity_poly.pdbx_seq_one_letter_code
_entity_poly.pdbx_strand_id
1 'polypeptide(L)'
;MGAVTSSMASKFAFFPPTPPSYTLEEEEATGRLVMSGVPRSENVDVARLKTKRGNEVVTVYVRNPSAKLTVLYSHGNAADLSQLYELFTQLSLHLRVNVMGYDYSGYGQSSGKPSEQNTFADIEAAYRCLVETYGIPEDEIILYGQSVGSGPTLDLATRLPRLRAVILHSPILSGLRVMYPVKHTYWFDIYKNIDKILLVNCPVLVIHVSAQLSSDAYDFIEFDMDILV
;
A
#
# COMPACT_ATOMS: atom_id res chain seq x y z
N MET A 1 19.21 18.13 -9.44
CA MET A 1 18.34 18.31 -10.64
C MET A 1 17.27 17.23 -10.84
N GLY A 2 17.17 16.17 -10.00
CA GLY A 2 16.19 15.08 -10.19
C GLY A 2 14.76 15.31 -9.67
N ALA A 3 14.47 16.46 -9.04
CA ALA A 3 13.16 16.72 -8.42
C ALA A 3 12.11 17.32 -9.38
N VAL A 4 12.53 17.87 -10.53
CA VAL A 4 11.64 18.65 -11.41
C VAL A 4 11.03 17.77 -12.51
N THR A 5 11.73 16.74 -12.98
CA THR A 5 11.24 15.83 -14.03
C THR A 5 10.31 14.74 -13.49
N SER A 6 10.44 14.35 -12.20
CA SER A 6 9.51 13.39 -11.57
C SER A 6 8.09 13.95 -11.43
N SER A 7 7.94 15.28 -11.39
CA SER A 7 6.65 15.97 -11.23
C SER A 7 5.65 15.74 -12.38
N MET A 8 6.11 15.49 -13.61
CA MET A 8 5.20 15.23 -14.73
C MET A 8 4.78 13.77 -14.77
N ALA A 9 5.72 12.84 -14.57
CA ALA A 9 5.43 11.42 -14.48
C ALA A 9 4.46 11.10 -13.33
N SER A 10 4.59 11.77 -12.18
CA SER A 10 3.67 11.59 -11.06
C SER A 10 2.23 11.99 -11.40
N LYS A 11 2.00 13.03 -12.20
CA LYS A 11 0.64 13.44 -12.61
C LYS A 11 -0.07 12.39 -13.47
N PHE A 12 0.66 11.53 -14.16
CA PHE A 12 0.09 10.45 -14.97
C PHE A 12 0.08 9.09 -14.24
N ALA A 13 0.75 9.00 -13.09
CA ALA A 13 0.86 7.75 -12.32
C ALA A 13 -0.17 7.65 -11.19
N PHE A 14 -0.78 8.76 -10.75
CA PHE A 14 -1.69 8.79 -9.61
C PHE A 14 -3.04 9.37 -9.98
N PHE A 15 -4.09 8.58 -9.77
CA PHE A 15 -5.47 8.94 -10.06
C PHE A 15 -6.32 8.77 -8.78
N PRO A 16 -6.16 9.64 -7.77
CA PRO A 16 -6.99 9.56 -6.56
C PRO A 16 -8.48 9.71 -6.91
N PRO A 17 -9.39 8.97 -6.24
CA PRO A 17 -10.83 9.18 -6.39
C PRO A 17 -11.21 10.65 -6.15
N THR A 18 -11.98 11.23 -7.08
CA THR A 18 -12.45 12.62 -7.00
C THR A 18 -13.95 12.67 -7.32
N PRO A 19 -14.83 12.97 -6.34
CA PRO A 19 -14.51 13.21 -4.93
C PRO A 19 -14.01 11.95 -4.20
N PRO A 20 -13.34 12.10 -3.03
CA PRO A 20 -13.06 10.98 -2.12
C PRO A 20 -14.33 10.20 -1.79
N SER A 21 -14.23 8.88 -1.61
CA SER A 21 -15.39 8.04 -1.33
C SER A 21 -15.83 8.04 0.14
N TYR A 22 -15.07 8.72 1.01
CA TYR A 22 -15.42 8.96 2.41
C TYR A 22 -14.97 10.33 2.91
N THR A 23 -15.56 10.75 4.03
CA THR A 23 -15.14 11.85 4.90
C THR A 23 -14.74 11.33 6.27
N LEU A 24 -13.95 12.11 7.00
CA LEU A 24 -13.62 11.82 8.40
C LEU A 24 -14.56 12.58 9.33
N GLU A 25 -15.11 11.86 10.30
CA GLU A 25 -15.96 12.39 11.37
C GLU A 25 -15.31 12.08 12.71
N GLU A 26 -15.57 12.91 13.71
CA GLU A 26 -15.19 12.64 15.10
C GLU A 26 -16.42 12.17 15.85
N GLU A 27 -16.32 11.02 16.51
CA GLU A 27 -17.42 10.47 17.29
C GLU A 27 -17.57 11.25 18.60
N GLU A 28 -18.71 11.93 18.78
CA GLU A 28 -18.97 12.82 19.93
C GLU A 28 -18.73 12.18 21.30
N ALA A 29 -19.01 10.88 21.44
CA ALA A 29 -18.88 10.17 22.71
C ALA A 29 -17.43 9.81 23.06
N THR A 30 -16.57 9.57 22.07
CA THR A 30 -15.23 8.99 22.29
C THR A 30 -14.09 9.88 21.81
N GLY A 31 -14.38 10.91 21.00
CA GLY A 31 -13.38 11.72 20.29
C GLY A 31 -12.60 10.93 19.23
N ARG A 32 -13.01 9.70 18.93
CA ARG A 32 -12.31 8.86 17.95
C ARG A 32 -12.69 9.28 16.54
N LEU A 33 -11.71 9.28 15.66
CA LEU A 33 -11.95 9.46 14.23
C LEU A 33 -12.64 8.21 13.67
N VAL A 34 -13.61 8.43 12.80
CA VAL A 34 -14.32 7.40 12.04
C VAL A 34 -14.44 7.83 10.58
N MET A 35 -14.58 6.85 9.67
CA MET A 35 -14.84 7.11 8.26
C MET A 35 -16.34 7.03 7.98
N SER A 36 -16.88 7.97 7.20
CA SER A 36 -18.26 7.91 6.71
C SER A 36 -18.46 6.76 5.72
N GLY A 37 -19.67 6.20 5.65
CA GLY A 37 -20.03 5.27 4.57
C GLY A 37 -19.46 3.85 4.71
N VAL A 38 -18.74 3.55 5.80
CA VAL A 38 -18.31 2.19 6.16
C VAL A 38 -18.93 1.76 7.49
N PRO A 39 -19.13 0.45 7.73
CA PRO A 39 -19.59 -0.05 9.01
C PRO A 39 -18.67 0.39 10.15
N ARG A 40 -19.25 0.79 11.30
CA ARG A 40 -18.47 1.06 12.51
C ARG A 40 -18.18 -0.25 13.22
N SER A 41 -16.96 -0.40 13.70
CA SER A 41 -16.56 -1.57 14.49
C SER A 41 -15.53 -1.18 15.55
N GLU A 42 -15.68 -1.73 16.76
CA GLU A 42 -14.83 -1.40 17.90
C GLU A 42 -13.37 -1.82 17.70
N ASN A 43 -13.15 -2.86 16.89
CA ASN A 43 -11.82 -3.37 16.55
C ASN A 43 -11.15 -2.59 15.40
N VAL A 44 -11.73 -1.49 14.95
CA VAL A 44 -11.14 -0.64 13.92
C VAL A 44 -10.71 0.70 14.52
N ASP A 45 -9.46 1.07 14.29
CA ASP A 45 -8.90 2.37 14.66
C ASP A 45 -8.64 3.20 13.39
N VAL A 46 -9.11 4.44 13.36
CA VAL A 46 -8.80 5.40 12.28
C VAL A 46 -7.94 6.51 12.86
N ALA A 47 -6.88 6.90 12.17
CA ALA A 47 -5.95 7.91 12.64
C ALA A 47 -5.45 8.81 11.51
N ARG A 48 -5.03 10.03 11.87
CA ARG A 48 -4.22 10.91 11.03
C ARG A 48 -2.77 10.85 11.48
N LEU A 49 -1.86 10.58 10.55
CA LEU A 49 -0.43 10.49 10.81
C LEU A 49 0.30 11.62 10.09
N LYS A 50 1.21 12.29 10.79
CA LYS A 50 2.09 13.28 10.20
C LYS A 50 3.27 12.58 9.52
N THR A 51 3.52 12.91 8.27
CA THR A 51 4.64 12.36 7.51
C THR A 51 5.88 13.24 7.66
N LYS A 52 7.07 12.67 7.43
CA LYS A 52 8.34 13.43 7.45
C LYS A 52 8.42 14.55 6.41
N ARG A 53 7.51 14.54 5.41
CA ARG A 53 7.39 15.57 4.38
C ARG A 53 6.33 16.64 4.70
N GLY A 54 5.74 16.59 5.88
CA GLY A 54 4.79 17.61 6.36
C GLY A 54 3.34 17.41 5.90
N ASN A 55 3.02 16.27 5.28
CA ASN A 55 1.62 15.93 4.97
C ASN A 55 0.98 15.20 6.15
N GLU A 56 -0.35 15.08 6.09
CA GLU A 56 -1.14 14.26 6.99
C GLU A 56 -1.80 13.16 6.16
N VAL A 57 -1.56 11.90 6.52
CA VAL A 57 -2.17 10.74 5.86
C VAL A 57 -3.12 10.03 6.80
N VAL A 58 -4.20 9.49 6.24
CA VAL A 58 -5.20 8.75 7.00
C VAL A 58 -4.82 7.27 7.00
N THR A 59 -5.02 6.61 8.14
CA THR A 59 -4.86 5.15 8.29
C THR A 59 -6.09 4.51 8.86
N VAL A 60 -6.36 3.27 8.45
CA VAL A 60 -7.34 2.36 9.05
C VAL A 60 -6.59 1.14 9.57
N TYR A 61 -6.77 0.81 10.84
CA TYR A 61 -6.19 -0.36 11.47
C TYR A 61 -7.28 -1.30 11.97
N VAL A 62 -7.42 -2.44 11.31
CA VAL A 62 -8.35 -3.51 11.66
C VAL A 62 -7.62 -4.51 12.56
N ARG A 63 -8.07 -4.64 13.81
CA ARG A 63 -7.51 -5.53 14.81
C ARG A 63 -8.24 -6.87 14.83
N ASN A 64 -7.47 -7.95 14.91
CA ASN A 64 -7.97 -9.27 15.23
C ASN A 64 -7.32 -9.74 16.54
N PRO A 65 -8.07 -9.97 17.63
CA PRO A 65 -7.52 -10.36 18.92
C PRO A 65 -6.69 -11.66 18.91
N SER A 66 -6.87 -12.51 17.89
CA SER A 66 -6.12 -13.76 17.74
C SER A 66 -4.90 -13.63 16.82
N ALA A 67 -4.66 -12.44 16.25
CA ALA A 67 -3.57 -12.23 15.30
C ALA A 67 -2.21 -12.13 15.98
N LYS A 68 -1.22 -12.78 15.37
CA LYS A 68 0.21 -12.64 15.69
C LYS A 68 0.99 -11.86 14.64
N LEU A 69 0.36 -11.60 13.49
CA LEU A 69 0.99 -10.94 12.36
C LEU A 69 0.15 -9.74 11.96
N THR A 70 0.82 -8.71 11.48
CA THR A 70 0.20 -7.47 11.03
C THR A 70 0.59 -7.19 9.59
N VAL A 71 -0.40 -7.00 8.73
CA VAL A 71 -0.21 -6.61 7.34
C VAL A 71 -0.27 -5.10 7.23
N LEU A 72 0.78 -4.47 6.70
CA LEU A 72 0.78 -3.07 6.27
C LEU A 72 0.52 -3.02 4.75
N TYR A 73 -0.66 -2.54 4.37
CA TYR A 73 -1.19 -2.61 3.01
C TYR A 73 -1.05 -1.27 2.26
N SER A 74 -0.17 -1.26 1.26
CA SER A 74 -0.05 -0.20 0.24
C SER A 74 -0.99 -0.49 -0.93
N HIS A 75 -2.07 0.28 -1.03
CA HIS A 75 -3.13 0.02 -2.01
C HIS A 75 -2.78 0.37 -3.46
N GLY A 76 -3.58 -0.17 -4.38
CA GLY A 76 -3.51 0.13 -5.80
C GLY A 76 -3.88 1.58 -6.12
N ASN A 77 -3.71 1.96 -7.38
CA ASN A 77 -4.15 3.27 -7.86
C ASN A 77 -5.68 3.35 -7.90
N ALA A 78 -6.24 4.57 -7.98
CA ALA A 78 -7.68 4.81 -8.10
C ALA A 78 -8.56 4.13 -7.02
N ALA A 79 -7.96 3.90 -5.84
CA ALA A 79 -8.63 3.39 -4.65
C ALA A 79 -8.38 4.32 -3.47
N ASP A 80 -9.30 4.34 -2.51
CA ASP A 80 -9.11 4.94 -1.18
C ASP A 80 -9.55 3.97 -0.06
N LEU A 81 -9.32 4.36 1.20
CA LEU A 81 -9.51 3.47 2.35
C LEU A 81 -10.92 2.90 2.53
N SER A 82 -11.98 3.67 2.25
CA SER A 82 -13.35 3.16 2.38
C SER A 82 -13.69 2.10 1.34
N GLN A 83 -13.16 2.22 0.12
CA GLN A 83 -13.33 1.18 -0.91
C GLN A 83 -12.63 -0.13 -0.54
N LEU A 84 -11.56 -0.06 0.26
CA LEU A 84 -10.79 -1.22 0.71
C LEU A 84 -11.20 -1.73 2.09
N TYR A 85 -12.14 -1.04 2.75
CA TYR A 85 -12.53 -1.38 4.11
C TYR A 85 -13.01 -2.83 4.23
N GLU A 86 -13.91 -3.25 3.34
CA GLU A 86 -14.42 -4.62 3.33
C GLU A 86 -13.31 -5.64 3.02
N LEU A 87 -12.37 -5.29 2.13
CA LEU A 87 -11.21 -6.14 1.88
C LEU A 87 -10.38 -6.33 3.15
N PHE A 88 -10.11 -5.26 3.89
CA PHE A 88 -9.31 -5.33 5.12
C PHE A 88 -9.99 -6.13 6.23
N THR A 89 -11.30 -5.96 6.42
CA THR A 89 -12.07 -6.73 7.41
C THR A 89 -12.10 -8.22 7.04
N GLN A 90 -12.35 -8.55 5.78
CA GLN A 90 -12.37 -9.94 5.31
C GLN A 90 -10.99 -10.59 5.36
N LEU A 91 -9.92 -9.88 4.98
CA LEU A 91 -8.54 -10.38 5.11
C LEU A 91 -8.20 -10.65 6.57
N SER A 92 -8.51 -9.70 7.47
CA SER A 92 -8.26 -9.83 8.90
C SER A 92 -8.99 -11.02 9.51
N LEU A 93 -10.25 -11.24 9.12
CA LEU A 93 -11.07 -12.35 9.60
C LEU A 93 -10.56 -13.71 9.10
N HIS A 94 -10.36 -13.85 7.79
CA HIS A 94 -10.04 -15.14 7.17
C HIS A 94 -8.60 -15.57 7.41
N LEU A 95 -7.66 -14.64 7.41
CA LEU A 95 -6.24 -14.94 7.60
C LEU A 95 -5.80 -14.81 9.07
N ARG A 96 -6.67 -14.32 9.96
CA ARG A 96 -6.37 -14.07 11.38
C ARG A 96 -5.13 -13.20 11.56
N VAL A 97 -5.10 -12.08 10.82
CA VAL A 97 -4.05 -11.06 10.89
C VAL A 97 -4.64 -9.71 11.27
N ASN A 98 -3.83 -8.82 11.84
CA ASN A 98 -4.18 -7.40 11.86
C ASN A 98 -3.90 -6.80 10.48
N VAL A 99 -4.63 -5.75 10.10
CA VAL A 99 -4.43 -5.08 8.81
C VAL A 99 -4.41 -3.57 9.02
N MET A 100 -3.31 -2.91 8.67
CA MET A 100 -3.24 -1.47 8.54
C MET A 100 -3.21 -1.08 7.06
N GLY A 101 -4.24 -0.39 6.61
CA GLY A 101 -4.22 0.37 5.36
C GLY A 101 -3.94 1.84 5.62
N TYR A 102 -3.39 2.54 4.64
CA TYR A 102 -3.21 3.99 4.67
C TYR A 102 -3.45 4.58 3.29
N ASP A 103 -4.01 5.79 3.24
CA ASP A 103 -4.10 6.56 2.00
C ASP A 103 -2.77 7.27 1.71
N TYR A 104 -2.41 7.37 0.44
CA TYR A 104 -1.28 8.20 0.01
C TYR A 104 -1.59 9.69 0.19
N SER A 105 -0.56 10.53 0.29
CA SER A 105 -0.70 11.98 0.22
C SER A 105 -1.52 12.40 -1.01
N GLY A 106 -2.62 13.13 -0.80
CA GLY A 106 -3.56 13.54 -1.85
C GLY A 106 -4.60 12.49 -2.27
N TYR A 107 -4.71 11.36 -1.57
CA TYR A 107 -5.79 10.37 -1.69
C TYR A 107 -6.76 10.47 -0.51
N GLY A 108 -8.02 10.11 -0.73
CA GLY A 108 -9.04 10.07 0.31
C GLY A 108 -9.13 11.40 1.07
N GLN A 109 -8.99 11.31 2.40
CA GLN A 109 -8.96 12.47 3.30
C GLN A 109 -7.55 12.91 3.70
N SER A 110 -6.52 12.41 3.00
CA SER A 110 -5.11 12.76 3.21
C SER A 110 -4.74 14.06 2.51
N SER A 111 -3.88 14.87 3.14
CA SER A 111 -3.44 16.16 2.61
C SER A 111 -2.28 16.01 1.60
N GLY A 112 -1.87 17.13 1.01
CA GLY A 112 -0.74 17.17 0.09
C GLY A 112 -1.09 16.72 -1.33
N LYS A 113 -0.11 16.15 -2.03
CA LYS A 113 -0.23 15.69 -3.42
C LYS A 113 0.51 14.38 -3.62
N PRO A 114 0.05 13.51 -4.53
CA PRO A 114 0.73 12.25 -4.73
C PRO A 114 2.04 12.44 -5.50
N SER A 115 3.10 11.81 -5.00
CA SER A 115 4.42 11.72 -5.63
C SER A 115 5.16 10.53 -5.04
N GLU A 116 6.11 9.97 -5.78
CA GLU A 116 6.95 8.86 -5.30
C GLU A 116 7.57 9.15 -3.92
N GLN A 117 8.14 10.33 -3.73
CA GLN A 117 8.78 10.69 -2.46
C GLN A 117 7.77 10.91 -1.34
N ASN A 118 6.52 11.28 -1.65
CA ASN A 118 5.46 11.33 -0.65
C ASN A 118 5.02 9.92 -0.27
N THR A 119 4.78 9.03 -1.22
CA THR A 119 4.34 7.65 -0.89
C THR A 119 5.35 6.90 -0.04
N PHE A 120 6.66 7.15 -0.21
CA PHE A 120 7.71 6.64 0.69
C PHE A 120 7.63 7.23 2.10
N ALA A 121 7.29 8.52 2.23
CA ALA A 121 7.10 9.16 3.53
C ALA A 121 5.78 8.72 4.21
N ASP A 122 4.76 8.42 3.41
CA ASP A 122 3.44 7.99 3.85
C ASP A 122 3.51 6.57 4.47
N ILE A 123 4.11 5.61 3.75
CA ILE A 123 4.29 4.24 4.26
C ILE A 123 5.17 4.21 5.51
N GLU A 124 6.20 5.06 5.57
CA GLU A 124 7.08 5.16 6.73
C GLU A 124 6.33 5.69 7.95
N ALA A 125 5.41 6.64 7.77
CA ALA A 125 4.55 7.12 8.86
C ALA A 125 3.62 5.99 9.37
N ALA A 126 3.00 5.23 8.47
CA ALA A 126 2.16 4.09 8.84
C ALA A 126 2.96 2.98 9.55
N TYR A 127 4.15 2.63 9.03
CA TYR A 127 5.05 1.68 9.67
C TYR A 127 5.47 2.13 11.08
N ARG A 128 5.87 3.41 11.24
CA ARG A 128 6.22 3.95 12.56
C ARG A 128 5.04 3.92 13.52
N CYS A 129 3.82 4.16 13.03
CA CYS A 129 2.62 4.01 13.86
C CYS A 129 2.46 2.57 14.37
N LEU A 130 2.65 1.56 13.52
CA LEU A 130 2.61 0.15 13.94
C LEU A 130 3.64 -0.16 15.03
N VAL A 131 4.88 0.29 14.85
CA VAL A 131 5.97 -0.02 15.78
C VAL A 131 5.87 0.79 17.08
N GLU A 132 5.72 2.11 16.96
CA GLU A 132 5.82 3.04 18.10
C GLU A 132 4.51 3.15 18.88
N THR A 133 3.36 3.14 18.19
CA THR A 133 2.04 3.32 18.84
C THR A 133 1.42 1.98 19.20
N TYR A 134 1.43 1.02 18.27
CA TYR A 134 0.81 -0.30 18.48
C TYR A 134 1.78 -1.34 19.03
N GLY A 135 3.07 -1.03 19.16
CA GLY A 135 4.07 -1.92 19.76
C GLY A 135 4.35 -3.18 18.94
N ILE A 136 4.05 -3.17 17.63
CA ILE A 136 4.22 -4.35 16.78
C ILE A 136 5.71 -4.50 16.43
N PRO A 137 6.34 -5.65 16.73
CA PRO A 137 7.73 -5.87 16.39
C PRO A 137 7.89 -6.09 14.88
N GLU A 138 9.04 -5.68 14.34
CA GLU A 138 9.32 -5.71 12.89
C GLU A 138 9.19 -7.11 12.26
N ASP A 139 9.53 -8.16 13.01
CA ASP A 139 9.46 -9.58 12.59
C ASP A 139 8.05 -10.19 12.66
N GLU A 140 7.05 -9.39 13.04
CA GLU A 140 5.62 -9.69 12.95
C GLU A 140 4.91 -8.85 11.86
N ILE A 141 5.63 -7.96 11.17
CA ILE A 141 5.07 -7.10 10.13
C ILE A 141 5.30 -7.71 8.75
N ILE A 142 4.22 -7.82 7.97
CA ILE A 142 4.25 -8.18 6.54
C ILE A 142 3.90 -6.92 5.75
N LEU A 143 4.73 -6.55 4.77
CA LEU A 143 4.37 -5.50 3.83
C LEU A 143 3.60 -6.09 2.66
N TYR A 144 2.48 -5.47 2.29
CA TYR A 144 1.68 -5.87 1.14
C TYR A 144 1.56 -4.70 0.17
N GLY A 145 2.01 -4.87 -1.07
CA GLY A 145 1.93 -3.83 -2.11
C GLY A 145 1.14 -4.30 -3.32
N GLN A 146 0.04 -3.61 -3.64
CA GLN A 146 -0.77 -3.88 -4.82
C GLN A 146 -0.47 -2.88 -5.95
N SER A 147 -0.14 -3.36 -7.16
CA SER A 147 0.07 -2.49 -8.34
C SER A 147 1.06 -1.35 -8.03
N VAL A 148 0.65 -0.08 -8.13
CA VAL A 148 1.47 1.09 -7.78
C VAL A 148 1.99 1.05 -6.33
N GLY A 149 1.25 0.43 -5.41
CA GLY A 149 1.63 0.28 -4.00
C GLY A 149 2.86 -0.62 -3.78
N SER A 150 3.25 -1.42 -4.78
CA SER A 150 4.53 -2.16 -4.75
C SER A 150 5.75 -1.23 -4.64
N GLY A 151 5.65 0.00 -5.17
CA GLY A 151 6.70 1.01 -5.12
C GLY A 151 7.12 1.39 -3.70
N PRO A 152 6.23 1.97 -2.88
CA PRO A 152 6.54 2.28 -1.48
C PRO A 152 6.78 1.03 -0.62
N THR A 153 6.09 -0.08 -0.91
CA THR A 153 6.32 -1.36 -0.20
C THR A 153 7.76 -1.83 -0.34
N LEU A 154 8.28 -1.93 -1.56
CA LEU A 154 9.67 -2.35 -1.78
C LEU A 154 10.66 -1.33 -1.25
N ASP A 155 10.39 -0.03 -1.41
CA ASP A 155 11.25 1.02 -0.83
C ASP A 155 11.46 0.86 0.67
N LEU A 156 10.39 0.62 1.42
CA LEU A 156 10.46 0.37 2.85
C LEU A 156 11.15 -0.96 3.14
N ALA A 157 10.80 -2.04 2.43
CA ALA A 157 11.37 -3.38 2.63
C ALA A 157 12.91 -3.40 2.54
N THR A 158 13.50 -2.63 1.62
CA THR A 158 14.98 -2.56 1.49
C THR A 158 15.70 -2.01 2.74
N ARG A 159 14.96 -1.40 3.67
CA ARG A 159 15.48 -0.75 4.88
C ARG A 159 15.13 -1.46 6.18
N LEU A 160 14.39 -2.57 6.12
CA LEU A 160 13.90 -3.32 7.28
C LEU A 160 14.59 -4.69 7.37
N PRO A 161 15.64 -4.84 8.20
CA PRO A 161 16.47 -6.04 8.23
C PRO A 161 15.80 -7.28 8.86
N ARG A 162 14.74 -7.11 9.64
CA ARG A 162 14.01 -8.17 10.35
C ARG A 162 12.57 -8.32 9.88
N LEU A 163 12.21 -7.69 8.76
CA LEU A 163 10.85 -7.75 8.22
C LEU A 163 10.43 -9.21 8.01
N ARG A 164 9.18 -9.54 8.37
CA ARG A 164 8.71 -10.92 8.27
C ARG A 164 8.66 -11.43 6.83
N ALA A 165 8.04 -10.65 5.94
CA ALA A 165 7.84 -10.99 4.55
C ALA A 165 7.35 -9.78 3.75
N VAL A 166 7.44 -9.88 2.42
CA VAL A 166 6.78 -8.98 1.47
C VAL A 166 5.82 -9.77 0.59
N ILE A 167 4.61 -9.23 0.38
CA ILE A 167 3.65 -9.72 -0.60
C ILE A 167 3.46 -8.65 -1.67
N LEU A 168 3.71 -9.01 -2.93
CA LEU A 168 3.53 -8.15 -4.09
C LEU A 168 2.39 -8.67 -4.93
N HIS A 169 1.31 -7.91 -5.03
CA HIS A 169 0.15 -8.27 -5.84
C HIS A 169 0.09 -7.43 -7.11
N SER A 170 0.28 -8.08 -8.24
CA SER A 170 0.39 -7.49 -9.58
C SER A 170 1.35 -6.29 -9.57
N PRO A 171 2.61 -6.46 -9.08
CA PRO A 171 3.53 -5.36 -8.91
C PRO A 171 3.93 -4.75 -10.25
N ILE A 172 4.32 -3.48 -10.23
CA ILE A 172 4.93 -2.82 -11.38
C ILE A 172 6.44 -3.03 -11.35
N LEU A 173 7.07 -3.26 -12.51
CA LEU A 173 8.53 -3.31 -12.61
C LEU A 173 9.15 -1.92 -12.43
N SER A 174 8.51 -0.92 -13.04
CA SER A 174 8.77 0.51 -12.86
C SER A 174 7.66 1.35 -13.49
N GLY A 175 7.58 2.64 -13.18
CA GLY A 175 6.55 3.54 -13.70
C GLY A 175 6.57 3.64 -15.22
N LEU A 176 7.75 3.77 -15.84
CA LEU A 176 7.86 3.81 -17.31
C LEU A 176 7.45 2.49 -17.96
N ARG A 177 7.74 1.35 -17.33
CA ARG A 177 7.40 0.02 -17.86
C ARG A 177 5.90 -0.28 -17.87
N VAL A 178 5.12 0.44 -17.05
CA VAL A 178 3.65 0.40 -17.12
C VAL A 178 3.15 1.10 -18.38
N MET A 179 3.76 2.23 -18.73
CA MET A 179 3.30 3.07 -19.84
C MET A 179 3.86 2.65 -21.20
N TYR A 180 5.08 2.11 -21.22
CA TYR A 180 5.82 1.80 -22.44
C TYR A 180 6.61 0.50 -22.29
N PRO A 181 6.77 -0.32 -23.36
CA PRO A 181 7.54 -1.56 -23.34
C PRO A 181 9.06 -1.29 -23.38
N VAL A 182 9.58 -0.60 -22.37
CA VAL A 182 11.01 -0.27 -22.24
C VAL A 182 11.76 -1.38 -21.52
N LYS A 183 12.92 -1.77 -22.07
CA LYS A 183 13.77 -2.81 -21.47
C LYS A 183 14.75 -2.26 -20.43
N HIS A 184 15.14 -0.99 -20.55
CA HIS A 184 16.13 -0.34 -19.68
C HIS A 184 15.48 0.47 -18.56
N THR A 185 16.12 0.50 -17.38
CA THR A 185 15.73 1.38 -16.28
C THR A 185 16.43 2.73 -16.45
N TYR A 186 15.65 3.82 -16.50
CA TYR A 186 16.18 5.18 -16.66
C TYR A 186 16.32 5.89 -15.32
N TRP A 187 17.21 6.88 -15.24
CA TRP A 187 17.44 7.62 -13.98
C TRP A 187 16.22 8.40 -13.51
N PHE A 188 15.36 8.84 -14.43
CA PHE A 188 14.10 9.57 -14.17
C PHE A 188 12.87 8.67 -14.01
N ASP A 189 13.03 7.35 -14.09
CA ASP A 189 11.96 6.40 -13.84
C ASP A 189 11.58 6.40 -12.34
N ILE A 190 10.31 6.16 -12.05
CA ILE A 190 9.79 6.06 -10.68
C ILE A 190 9.58 4.59 -10.31
N TYR A 191 9.63 4.28 -9.03
CA TYR A 191 9.36 2.94 -8.50
C TYR A 191 10.15 1.85 -9.22
N LYS A 192 11.47 2.01 -9.30
CA LYS A 192 12.41 1.06 -9.94
C LYS A 192 12.48 -0.27 -9.17
N ASN A 193 11.35 -0.96 -9.08
CA ASN A 193 11.13 -2.15 -8.26
C ASN A 193 11.99 -3.32 -8.74
N ILE A 194 12.24 -3.39 -10.05
CA ILE A 194 13.18 -4.36 -10.64
C ILE A 194 14.59 -4.25 -10.04
N ASP A 195 15.01 -3.05 -9.62
CA ASP A 195 16.30 -2.85 -8.97
C ASP A 195 16.18 -3.02 -7.45
N LYS A 196 15.08 -2.52 -6.85
CA LYS A 196 14.87 -2.55 -5.38
C LYS A 196 14.66 -3.95 -4.82
N ILE A 197 14.00 -4.85 -5.58
CA ILE A 197 13.68 -6.19 -5.10
C ILE A 197 14.93 -7.00 -4.76
N LEU A 198 16.06 -6.73 -5.44
CA LEU A 198 17.36 -7.36 -5.19
C LEU A 198 17.97 -7.00 -3.82
N LEU A 199 17.43 -5.99 -3.14
CA LEU A 199 17.91 -5.51 -1.84
C LEU A 199 17.01 -5.98 -0.68
N VAL A 200 15.93 -6.71 -0.97
CA VAL A 200 15.01 -7.24 0.04
C VAL A 200 15.58 -8.52 0.63
N ASN A 201 15.69 -8.58 1.97
CA ASN A 201 16.36 -9.68 2.68
C ASN A 201 15.38 -10.64 3.39
N CYS A 202 14.09 -10.54 3.11
CA CYS A 202 13.05 -11.39 3.68
C CYS A 202 12.31 -12.15 2.55
N PRO A 203 11.56 -13.22 2.87
CA PRO A 203 10.77 -13.94 1.88
C PRO A 203 9.81 -13.03 1.10
N VAL A 204 9.72 -13.22 -0.22
CA VAL A 204 8.83 -12.45 -1.11
C VAL A 204 7.85 -13.37 -1.83
N LEU A 205 6.55 -13.10 -1.67
CA LEU A 205 5.51 -13.71 -2.49
C LEU A 205 5.10 -12.72 -3.58
N VAL A 206 5.15 -13.15 -4.85
CA VAL A 206 4.63 -12.39 -5.99
C VAL A 206 3.37 -13.09 -6.50
N ILE A 207 2.26 -12.35 -6.52
CA ILE A 207 0.99 -12.78 -7.09
C ILE A 207 0.83 -12.02 -8.40
N HIS A 208 0.80 -12.70 -9.53
CA HIS A 208 0.54 -12.09 -10.83
C HIS A 208 -0.60 -12.82 -11.54
N VAL A 209 -1.26 -12.10 -12.47
CA VAL A 209 -2.26 -12.69 -13.35
C VAL A 209 -1.67 -12.70 -14.74
N SER A 210 -1.36 -13.88 -15.27
CA SER A 210 -1.01 -14.06 -16.66
C SER A 210 -2.29 -14.29 -17.46
N ALA A 211 -2.69 -13.31 -18.27
CA ALA A 211 -3.66 -13.59 -19.33
C ALA A 211 -2.93 -14.33 -20.45
N GLN A 212 -2.87 -15.67 -20.39
CA GLN A 212 -2.60 -16.45 -21.60
C GLN A 212 -3.87 -16.41 -22.45
N LEU A 213 -3.82 -15.68 -23.57
CA LEU A 213 -4.84 -15.79 -24.62
C LEU A 213 -4.69 -17.17 -25.27
N SER A 214 -5.30 -18.19 -24.67
CA SER A 214 -5.55 -19.47 -25.34
C SER A 214 -6.68 -19.26 -26.35
N SER A 215 -6.47 -19.67 -27.60
CA SER A 215 -7.42 -19.51 -28.70
C SER A 215 -8.68 -20.37 -28.58
N ASP A 216 -8.78 -21.20 -27.54
CA ASP A 216 -9.90 -22.11 -27.34
C ASP A 216 -10.72 -21.69 -26.12
N ALA A 217 -12.04 -21.70 -26.32
CA ALA A 217 -13.08 -21.21 -25.43
C ALA A 217 -12.94 -21.66 -23.97
N TYR A 218 -13.47 -20.81 -23.08
CA TYR A 218 -13.42 -20.82 -21.59
C TYR A 218 -12.23 -20.03 -21.02
N ASP A 219 -12.46 -18.74 -20.77
CA ASP A 219 -11.54 -17.84 -20.06
C ASP A 219 -11.26 -18.39 -18.65
N PHE A 220 -10.17 -19.12 -18.49
CA PHE A 220 -9.56 -19.36 -17.18
C PHE A 220 -8.55 -18.24 -16.93
N ILE A 221 -8.77 -17.46 -15.86
CA ILE A 221 -7.76 -16.56 -15.32
C ILE A 221 -6.73 -17.43 -14.59
N GLU A 222 -5.57 -17.62 -15.20
CA GLU A 222 -4.45 -18.32 -14.55
C GLU A 222 -3.72 -17.33 -13.63
N PHE A 223 -3.66 -17.66 -12.33
CA PHE A 223 -2.87 -16.93 -11.34
C PHE A 223 -1.50 -17.59 -11.24
N ASP A 224 -0.50 -17.02 -11.90
CA ASP A 224 0.89 -17.40 -11.65
C ASP A 224 1.31 -16.80 -10.30
N MET A 225 1.54 -17.69 -9.32
CA MET A 225 2.16 -17.31 -8.05
C MET A 225 3.63 -17.71 -8.07
N ASP A 226 4.49 -16.71 -8.19
CA ASP A 226 5.93 -16.90 -8.04
C ASP A 226 6.32 -16.60 -6.59
N ILE A 227 6.84 -17.61 -5.89
CA ILE A 227 7.53 -17.39 -4.60
C ILE A 227 9.00 -17.13 -4.94
N LEU A 228 9.46 -15.90 -4.74
CA LEU A 228 10.87 -15.56 -4.78
C LEU A 228 11.43 -15.78 -3.36
N VAL A 229 12.11 -16.90 -3.17
CA VAL A 229 12.77 -17.27 -1.90
C VAL A 229 14.12 -16.58 -1.78
#